data_AF-A0A3B6RP85-F1
#
_entry.id   AF-A0A3B6RP85-F1
#
_cell.length_a   1.000
_cell.length_b   1.000
_cell.length_c   1.000
_cell.angle_alpha   90.00
_cell.angle_beta   90.00
_cell.angle_gamma   90.00
#
_symmetry.space_group_name_H-M   'P 1'
#
loop_
_entity.id
_entity.type
_entity.pdbx_description
1 polymer ?
#
loop_
_entity_poly.entity_id
_entity_poly.type
_entity_poly.pdbx_seq_one_letter_code
_entity_poly.pdbx_strand_id
1 'polypeptide(L)'
;MQENWRIVDFFSHHPESLHMFTFLFDDVGIPLNYRHMDGFGVNTYTLISRDGKAHLVKFHWKPTCGVKCLLDDEAVTVGGTCHTHATKDLTDAIAAGNYPEWKLFIQTIDADHEDRFDFDPLDVTKTWPEDIIPLQPVGRMVLNKNIDNFFAENEQLAFCPAVTVPGIHYSDDKLLQTRIFPMLIPKGTVSVNYFPSRFDSTRHAEQYPIPPRVLSGCREKKENNFKQAGERYRSFDPARQDRFLQRWVDALTDARVTHEIQGIWVSYWSQCDASLGQKLASRLKMKPNM
;
A
#
# COMPACT_ATOMS: atom_id res chain seq x y z
N MET A 1 18.60 -7.47 13.85
CA MET A 1 17.85 -8.25 12.84
C MET A 1 16.38 -8.15 13.17
N GLN A 2 15.52 -8.09 12.14
CA GLN A 2 14.07 -8.15 12.34
C GLN A 2 13.68 -9.54 12.87
N GLU A 3 12.71 -9.59 13.77
CA GLU A 3 12.25 -10.84 14.37
C GLU A 3 10.75 -11.02 14.13
N ASN A 4 10.38 -12.05 13.36
CA ASN A 4 9.00 -12.23 12.90
C ASN A 4 8.01 -12.47 14.05
N TRP A 5 8.42 -13.11 15.15
CA TRP A 5 7.56 -13.34 16.31
C TRP A 5 6.96 -12.04 16.88
N ARG A 6 7.72 -10.93 16.87
CA ARG A 6 7.23 -9.61 17.36
C ARG A 6 6.16 -9.02 16.46
N ILE A 7 6.25 -9.29 15.16
CA ILE A 7 5.30 -8.80 14.15
C ILE A 7 3.97 -9.53 14.34
N VAL A 8 4.01 -10.86 14.39
CA VAL A 8 2.79 -11.66 14.58
C VAL A 8 2.17 -11.47 15.96
N ASP A 9 2.98 -11.20 16.99
CA ASP A 9 2.48 -10.83 18.33
C ASP A 9 1.74 -9.48 18.30
N PHE A 10 2.39 -8.42 17.80
CA PHE A 10 1.78 -7.09 17.71
C PHE A 10 0.46 -7.12 16.90
N PHE A 11 0.48 -7.74 15.73
CA PHE A 11 -0.68 -7.77 14.84
C PHE A 11 -1.76 -8.78 15.26
N SER A 12 -1.48 -9.68 16.21
CA SER A 12 -2.53 -10.51 16.82
C SER A 12 -3.61 -9.67 17.52
N HIS A 13 -3.27 -8.44 17.93
CA HIS A 13 -4.19 -7.48 18.56
C HIS A 13 -4.89 -6.55 17.55
N HIS A 14 -4.61 -6.67 16.26
CA HIS A 14 -5.01 -5.73 15.22
C HIS A 14 -5.56 -6.47 13.99
N PRO A 15 -6.77 -7.04 14.06
CA PRO A 15 -7.36 -7.81 12.97
C PRO A 15 -7.47 -7.02 11.65
N GLU A 16 -7.55 -5.69 11.69
CA GLU A 16 -7.56 -4.81 10.53
C GLU A 16 -6.31 -4.94 9.63
N SER A 17 -5.23 -5.53 10.16
CA SER A 17 -3.99 -5.79 9.41
C SER A 17 -4.08 -6.96 8.43
N LEU A 18 -5.10 -7.83 8.55
CA LEU A 18 -5.21 -9.06 7.76
C LEU A 18 -5.13 -8.82 6.26
N HIS A 19 -5.84 -7.81 5.76
CA HIS A 19 -5.82 -7.52 4.34
C HIS A 19 -4.43 -7.13 3.87
N MET A 20 -3.67 -6.34 4.65
CA MET A 20 -2.27 -6.05 4.34
C MET A 20 -1.41 -7.31 4.29
N PHE A 21 -1.59 -8.24 5.24
CA PHE A 21 -0.83 -9.49 5.24
C PHE A 21 -1.08 -10.35 4.01
N THR A 22 -2.27 -10.27 3.42
CA THR A 22 -2.50 -10.95 2.14
C THR A 22 -1.62 -10.41 1.02
N PHE A 23 -1.14 -9.16 1.07
CA PHE A 23 -0.14 -8.64 0.14
C PHE A 23 1.29 -8.92 0.60
N LEU A 24 1.58 -8.77 1.90
CA LEU A 24 2.94 -8.90 2.43
C LEU A 24 3.46 -10.34 2.35
N PHE A 25 2.62 -11.34 2.65
CA PHE A 25 3.01 -12.76 2.62
C PHE A 25 2.70 -13.41 1.28
N ASP A 26 2.37 -12.61 0.29
CA ASP A 26 2.21 -13.00 -1.10
C ASP A 26 3.49 -12.67 -1.88
N ASP A 27 3.65 -13.20 -3.09
CA ASP A 27 4.85 -12.98 -3.90
C ASP A 27 5.06 -11.49 -4.23
N VAL A 28 3.97 -10.72 -4.33
CA VAL A 28 4.05 -9.25 -4.47
C VAL A 28 4.72 -8.55 -3.28
N GLY A 29 4.83 -9.23 -2.14
CA GLY A 29 5.61 -8.80 -0.98
C GLY A 29 7.13 -8.84 -1.20
N ILE A 30 7.60 -9.51 -2.25
CA ILE A 30 9.00 -9.58 -2.65
C ILE A 30 9.14 -9.21 -4.14
N PRO A 31 9.04 -7.91 -4.50
CA PRO A 31 9.17 -7.48 -5.89
C PRO A 31 10.55 -7.82 -6.45
N LEU A 32 10.62 -8.17 -7.75
CA LEU A 32 11.88 -8.44 -8.45
C LEU A 32 12.81 -7.21 -8.49
N ASN A 33 12.21 -6.05 -8.73
CA ASN A 33 12.85 -4.74 -8.74
C ASN A 33 11.74 -3.67 -8.83
N TYR A 34 12.12 -2.39 -8.80
CA TYR A 34 11.16 -1.30 -8.81
C TYR A 34 10.29 -1.25 -10.08
N ARG A 35 10.86 -1.58 -11.24
CA ARG A 35 10.21 -1.39 -12.55
C ARG A 35 9.02 -2.33 -12.75
N HIS A 36 9.01 -3.47 -12.07
CA HIS A 36 7.96 -4.49 -12.17
C HIS A 36 7.01 -4.48 -10.96
N MET A 37 6.78 -3.31 -10.37
CA MET A 37 5.92 -3.15 -9.21
C MET A 37 4.79 -2.15 -9.48
N ASP A 38 3.58 -2.49 -9.04
CA ASP A 38 2.46 -1.56 -8.97
C ASP A 38 2.73 -0.47 -7.91
N GLY A 39 2.15 0.71 -8.11
CA GLY A 39 2.12 1.78 -7.10
C GLY A 39 0.70 2.13 -6.72
N PHE A 40 0.46 2.44 -5.44
CA PHE A 40 -0.86 2.81 -4.94
C PHE A 40 -0.74 4.04 -4.05
N GLY A 41 -1.67 4.98 -4.18
CA GLY A 41 -1.81 6.10 -3.24
C GLY A 41 -2.27 5.66 -1.85
N VAL A 42 -2.93 4.49 -1.77
CA VAL A 42 -3.54 3.85 -0.59
C VAL A 42 -4.68 4.67 0.02
N ASN A 43 -4.36 5.86 0.51
CA ASN A 43 -5.31 6.81 1.07
C ASN A 43 -6.28 7.31 0.01
N THR A 44 -7.49 7.64 0.47
CA THR A 44 -8.48 8.33 -0.35
C THR A 44 -8.23 9.83 -0.29
N TYR A 45 -8.16 10.49 -1.44
CA TYR A 45 -8.10 11.94 -1.57
C TYR A 45 -9.43 12.47 -2.12
N THR A 46 -9.51 13.79 -2.31
CA THR A 46 -10.64 14.45 -2.97
C THR A 46 -10.15 15.16 -4.24
N LEU A 47 -10.83 14.96 -5.37
CA LEU A 47 -10.72 15.84 -6.54
C LEU A 47 -11.82 16.90 -6.49
N ILE A 48 -11.46 18.15 -6.74
CA ILE A 48 -12.39 19.28 -6.77
C ILE A 48 -12.49 19.77 -8.22
N SER A 49 -13.69 19.70 -8.78
CA SER A 49 -13.97 20.20 -10.13
C SER A 49 -13.97 21.74 -10.17
N ARG A 50 -13.97 22.32 -11.38
CA ARG A 50 -14.09 23.78 -11.56
C ARG A 50 -15.38 24.35 -10.97
N ASP A 51 -16.44 23.54 -10.93
CA ASP A 51 -17.74 23.92 -10.37
C ASP A 51 -17.80 23.74 -8.85
N GLY A 52 -16.68 23.34 -8.22
CA GLY A 52 -16.61 23.09 -6.78
C GLY A 52 -17.17 21.74 -6.34
N LYS A 53 -17.46 20.81 -7.27
CA LYS A 53 -17.94 19.47 -6.91
C LYS A 53 -16.78 18.59 -6.45
N ALA A 54 -16.94 17.93 -5.31
CA ALA A 54 -15.97 17.02 -4.73
C ALA A 54 -16.21 15.56 -5.15
N HIS A 55 -15.15 14.85 -5.51
CA HIS A 55 -15.15 13.41 -5.76
C HIS A 55 -14.05 12.76 -4.93
N LEU A 56 -14.34 11.65 -4.25
CA LEU A 56 -13.30 10.84 -3.63
C LEU A 56 -12.45 10.18 -4.72
N VAL A 57 -11.14 10.05 -4.50
CA VAL A 57 -10.21 9.47 -5.49
C VAL A 57 -9.16 8.56 -4.85
N LYS A 58 -8.83 7.47 -5.55
CA LYS A 58 -7.61 6.67 -5.33
C LYS A 58 -6.72 6.70 -6.58
N PHE A 59 -5.41 6.74 -6.37
CA PHE A 59 -4.40 6.79 -7.43
C PHE A 59 -3.67 5.45 -7.58
N HIS A 60 -3.47 5.01 -8.82
CA HIS A 60 -2.87 3.72 -9.15
C HIS A 60 -1.82 3.90 -10.26
N TRP A 61 -0.65 3.31 -10.07
CA TRP A 61 0.42 3.23 -11.05
C TRP A 61 0.57 1.78 -11.49
N LYS A 62 0.42 1.53 -12.78
CA LYS A 62 0.60 0.20 -13.37
C LYS A 62 1.86 0.16 -14.23
N PRO A 63 2.85 -0.71 -13.95
CA PRO A 63 4.07 -0.80 -14.73
C PRO A 63 3.76 -1.36 -16.11
N THR A 64 4.32 -0.77 -17.16
CA THR A 64 4.04 -1.24 -18.52
C THR A 64 4.81 -2.50 -18.90
N CYS A 65 5.89 -2.82 -18.18
CA CYS A 65 6.62 -4.08 -18.32
C CYS A 65 6.03 -5.23 -17.48
N GLY A 66 4.86 -5.02 -16.85
CA GLY A 66 4.17 -6.01 -16.03
C GLY A 66 4.77 -6.19 -14.64
N VAL A 67 4.03 -6.88 -13.77
CA VAL A 67 4.43 -7.16 -12.40
C VAL A 67 5.25 -8.45 -12.34
N LYS A 68 6.36 -8.43 -11.60
CA LYS A 68 7.26 -9.58 -11.39
C LYS A 68 7.81 -9.57 -9.97
N CYS A 69 7.94 -10.77 -9.42
CA CYS A 69 8.30 -11.02 -8.03
C CYS A 69 9.39 -12.07 -7.96
N LEU A 70 10.11 -12.10 -6.85
CA LEU A 70 11.01 -13.20 -6.49
C LEU A 70 10.24 -14.21 -5.66
N LEU A 71 10.53 -15.49 -5.87
CA LEU A 71 10.20 -16.54 -4.91
C LEU A 71 11.19 -16.53 -3.74
N ASP A 72 10.86 -17.20 -2.65
CA ASP A 72 11.62 -17.12 -1.39
C ASP A 72 13.08 -17.57 -1.53
N ASP A 73 13.35 -18.62 -2.32
CA ASP A 73 14.70 -19.14 -2.61
C ASP A 73 15.49 -18.21 -3.55
N GLU A 74 14.83 -17.63 -4.55
CA GLU A 74 15.39 -16.61 -5.41
C GLU A 74 15.76 -15.36 -4.60
N ALA A 75 14.91 -14.95 -3.67
CA ALA A 75 15.14 -13.80 -2.80
C ALA A 75 16.38 -13.99 -1.91
N VAL A 76 16.57 -15.19 -1.35
CA VAL A 76 17.80 -15.54 -0.60
C VAL A 76 19.03 -15.45 -1.50
N THR A 77 18.95 -16.00 -2.71
CA THR A 77 20.07 -16.03 -3.66
C THR A 77 20.45 -14.63 -4.15
N VAL A 78 19.46 -13.85 -4.56
CA VAL A 78 19.63 -12.47 -5.03
C VAL A 78 20.10 -11.56 -3.90
N GLY A 79 19.48 -11.66 -2.72
CA GLY A 79 19.87 -10.86 -1.55
C GLY A 79 21.29 -11.18 -1.06
N GLY A 80 21.70 -12.45 -1.12
CA GLY A 80 23.04 -12.89 -0.75
C GLY A 80 24.14 -12.46 -1.75
N THR A 81 23.78 -12.30 -3.02
CA THR A 81 24.74 -11.92 -4.08
C THR A 81 24.77 -10.40 -4.35
N CYS A 82 23.63 -9.72 -4.27
CA CYS A 82 23.50 -8.29 -4.54
C CYS A 82 22.37 -7.66 -3.71
N HIS A 83 22.72 -7.13 -2.54
CA HIS A 83 21.79 -6.42 -1.66
C HIS A 83 21.25 -5.09 -2.25
N THR A 84 21.83 -4.60 -3.35
CA THR A 84 21.39 -3.41 -4.09
C THR A 84 20.74 -3.73 -5.45
N HIS A 85 20.34 -4.98 -5.69
CA HIS A 85 19.85 -5.46 -7.00
C HIS A 85 18.75 -4.57 -7.61
N ALA A 86 17.76 -4.12 -6.83
CA ALA A 86 16.66 -3.31 -7.34
C ALA A 86 17.11 -1.90 -7.77
N THR A 87 18.00 -1.29 -6.99
CA THR A 87 18.60 0.01 -7.35
C THR A 87 19.49 -0.13 -8.58
N LYS A 88 20.32 -1.17 -8.62
CA LYS A 88 21.19 -1.46 -9.78
C LYS A 88 20.38 -1.70 -11.05
N ASP A 89 19.30 -2.49 -10.99
CA ASP A 89 18.40 -2.72 -12.12
C ASP A 89 17.83 -1.40 -12.67
N LEU A 90 17.34 -0.52 -11.80
CA LEU A 90 16.80 0.78 -12.21
C LEU A 90 17.86 1.65 -12.90
N THR A 91 19.04 1.77 -12.29
CA THR A 91 20.11 2.62 -12.85
C THR A 91 20.63 2.10 -14.18
N ASP A 92 20.84 0.78 -14.27
CA ASP A 92 21.34 0.13 -15.49
C ASP A 92 20.30 0.21 -16.61
N ALA A 93 19.01 0.01 -16.29
CA ALA A 93 17.93 0.12 -17.26
C ALA A 93 17.86 1.52 -17.87
N ILE A 94 17.95 2.57 -17.05
CA ILE A 94 17.96 3.96 -17.53
C ILE A 94 19.22 4.25 -18.36
N ALA A 95 20.40 3.82 -17.91
CA ALA A 95 21.65 4.00 -18.63
C ALA A 95 21.65 3.30 -20.00
N ALA A 96 20.99 2.15 -20.10
CA ALA A 96 20.81 1.39 -21.34
C ALA A 96 19.71 1.94 -22.26
N GLY A 97 19.01 3.02 -21.89
CA GLY A 97 17.87 3.56 -22.65
C GLY A 97 16.57 2.77 -22.51
N ASN A 98 16.54 1.75 -21.64
CA ASN A 98 15.37 0.93 -21.33
C ASN A 98 14.54 1.59 -20.21
N TYR A 99 13.98 2.75 -20.50
CA TYR A 99 13.31 3.59 -19.52
C TYR A 99 12.08 2.90 -18.91
N PRO A 100 12.00 2.74 -17.59
CA PRO A 100 10.79 2.25 -16.97
C PRO A 100 9.66 3.25 -17.07
N GLU A 101 8.46 2.69 -17.22
CA GLU A 101 7.25 3.44 -17.47
C GLU A 101 6.09 2.87 -16.65
N TRP A 102 5.27 3.78 -16.12
CA TRP A 102 4.01 3.46 -15.46
C TRP A 102 2.88 4.28 -16.05
N LYS A 103 1.71 3.66 -16.20
CA LYS A 103 0.46 4.34 -16.51
C LYS A 103 -0.25 4.75 -15.22
N LEU A 104 -0.66 6.01 -15.14
CA LEU A 104 -1.47 6.53 -14.05
C LEU A 104 -2.94 6.25 -14.33
N PHE A 105 -3.61 5.64 -13.36
CA PHE A 105 -5.05 5.47 -13.31
C PHE A 105 -5.61 6.08 -12.04
N ILE A 106 -6.88 6.45 -12.10
CA ILE A 106 -7.67 6.84 -10.93
C ILE A 106 -8.94 6.02 -10.83
N GLN A 107 -9.42 5.83 -9.62
CA GLN A 107 -10.80 5.44 -9.33
C GLN A 107 -11.48 6.64 -8.68
N THR A 108 -12.74 6.92 -9.02
CA THR A 108 -13.50 8.04 -8.45
C THR A 108 -14.85 7.59 -7.89
N ILE A 109 -15.23 8.16 -6.76
CA ILE A 109 -16.54 7.97 -6.13
C ILE A 109 -17.16 9.36 -5.92
N ASP A 110 -18.44 9.53 -6.24
CA ASP A 110 -19.18 10.74 -5.86
C ASP A 110 -19.29 10.82 -4.33
N ALA A 111 -18.99 11.97 -3.73
CA ALA A 111 -19.00 12.10 -2.26
C ALA A 111 -20.37 11.73 -1.67
N ASP A 112 -21.47 11.99 -2.40
CA ASP A 112 -22.83 11.64 -1.98
C ASP A 112 -23.12 10.13 -2.04
N HIS A 113 -22.21 9.33 -2.61
CA HIS A 113 -22.31 7.88 -2.73
C HIS A 113 -21.42 7.13 -1.74
N GLU A 114 -20.70 7.81 -0.86
CA GLU A 114 -19.76 7.21 0.11
C GLU A 114 -20.39 6.06 0.90
N ASP A 115 -21.66 6.20 1.30
CA ASP A 115 -22.36 5.22 2.12
C ASP A 115 -22.97 4.03 1.34
N ARG A 116 -22.90 4.03 0.01
CA ARG A 116 -23.52 2.99 -0.83
C ARG A 116 -22.76 1.67 -0.89
N PHE A 117 -21.54 1.64 -0.36
CA PHE A 117 -20.67 0.47 -0.37
C PHE A 117 -20.73 -0.29 0.95
N ASP A 118 -20.43 -1.58 0.87
CA ASP A 118 -20.31 -2.49 2.01
C ASP A 118 -18.95 -2.37 2.74
N PHE A 119 -18.08 -1.49 2.24
CA PHE A 119 -16.87 -1.02 2.90
C PHE A 119 -16.92 0.50 3.04
N ASP A 120 -16.06 1.04 3.90
CA ASP A 120 -15.86 2.48 4.03
C ASP A 120 -14.81 2.94 2.98
N PRO A 121 -15.15 3.82 2.02
CA PRO A 121 -14.20 4.31 1.03
C PRO A 121 -13.00 5.07 1.61
N LEU A 122 -13.08 5.56 2.85
CA LEU A 122 -12.01 6.26 3.56
C LEU A 122 -11.16 5.34 4.45
N ASP A 123 -11.48 4.05 4.51
CA ASP A 123 -10.69 3.05 5.24
C ASP A 123 -9.49 2.58 4.39
N VAL A 124 -8.28 2.89 4.84
CA VAL A 124 -7.01 2.52 4.20
C VAL A 124 -6.75 1.02 4.12
N THR A 125 -7.44 0.23 4.95
CA THR A 125 -7.35 -1.23 4.90
C THR A 125 -8.21 -1.82 3.78
N LYS A 126 -8.94 -0.98 3.03
CA LYS A 126 -9.85 -1.39 1.96
C LYS A 126 -9.36 -0.98 0.58
N THR A 127 -9.46 -1.91 -0.37
CA THR A 127 -9.38 -1.61 -1.80
C THR A 127 -10.77 -1.29 -2.35
N TRP A 128 -10.83 -0.52 -3.43
CA TRP A 128 -12.06 -0.30 -4.18
C TRP A 128 -12.10 -1.33 -5.32
N PRO A 129 -13.06 -2.27 -5.32
CA PRO A 129 -13.10 -3.33 -6.33
C PRO A 129 -13.20 -2.75 -7.75
N GLU A 130 -12.28 -3.17 -8.63
CA GLU A 130 -12.16 -2.61 -9.99
C GLU A 130 -13.35 -2.98 -10.90
N ASP A 131 -14.11 -4.02 -10.56
CA ASP A 131 -15.35 -4.43 -11.22
C ASP A 131 -16.55 -3.53 -10.87
N ILE A 132 -16.51 -2.88 -9.71
CA ILE A 132 -17.55 -1.94 -9.24
C ILE A 132 -17.14 -0.50 -9.57
N ILE A 133 -15.86 -0.16 -9.35
CA ILE A 133 -15.31 1.18 -9.55
C ILE A 133 -14.11 1.06 -10.50
N PRO A 134 -14.33 1.13 -11.82
CA PRO A 134 -13.27 0.84 -12.78
C PRO A 134 -12.15 1.87 -12.81
N LEU A 135 -10.95 1.40 -13.14
CA LEU A 135 -9.78 2.26 -13.37
C LEU A 135 -9.97 3.16 -14.58
N GLN A 136 -9.72 4.45 -14.41
CA GLN A 136 -9.80 5.48 -15.44
C GLN A 136 -8.38 5.93 -15.80
N PRO A 137 -7.93 5.82 -17.07
CA PRO A 137 -6.59 6.23 -17.45
C PRO A 137 -6.45 7.75 -17.41
N VAL A 138 -5.35 8.24 -16.83
CA VAL A 138 -5.06 9.68 -16.70
C VAL A 138 -3.82 10.08 -17.47
N GLY A 139 -2.75 9.29 -17.37
CA GLY A 139 -1.45 9.70 -17.92
C GLY A 139 -0.38 8.63 -17.79
N ARG A 140 0.87 9.06 -17.95
CA ARG A 140 2.03 8.18 -18.04
C ARG A 140 3.26 8.87 -17.45
N MET A 141 4.05 8.13 -16.67
CA MET A 141 5.32 8.57 -16.11
C MET A 141 6.43 7.70 -16.69
N VAL A 142 7.53 8.34 -17.13
CA VAL A 142 8.74 7.66 -17.61
C VAL A 142 9.92 8.20 -16.83
N LEU A 143 10.72 7.31 -16.26
CA LEU A 143 11.99 7.69 -15.64
C LEU A 143 13.09 7.49 -16.67
N ASN A 144 13.67 8.60 -17.15
CA ASN A 144 14.61 8.59 -18.28
C ASN A 144 15.98 9.19 -17.98
N LYS A 145 16.23 9.61 -16.73
CA LYS A 145 17.51 10.18 -16.30
C LYS A 145 17.89 9.66 -14.92
N ASN A 146 19.14 9.22 -14.78
CA ASN A 146 19.74 8.89 -13.49
C ASN A 146 20.19 10.16 -12.77
N ILE A 147 20.23 10.10 -11.44
CA ILE A 147 20.80 11.15 -10.61
C ILE A 147 22.30 11.29 -10.86
N ASP A 148 22.78 12.53 -10.81
CA ASP A 148 24.20 12.86 -10.92
C ASP A 148 24.89 12.75 -9.55
N ASN A 149 24.16 13.04 -8.46
CA ASN A 149 24.65 12.92 -7.08
C ASN A 149 23.61 12.29 -6.15
N PHE A 150 23.92 11.10 -5.61
CA PHE A 150 23.03 10.36 -4.70
C PHE A 150 22.59 11.17 -3.48
N PHE A 151 23.52 11.85 -2.80
CA PHE A 151 23.18 12.56 -1.57
C PHE A 151 22.32 13.80 -1.84
N ALA A 152 22.69 14.61 -2.83
CA ALA A 152 22.01 15.87 -3.12
C ALA A 152 20.60 15.68 -3.69
N GLU A 153 20.38 14.59 -4.45
CA GLU A 153 19.14 14.38 -5.20
C GLU A 153 18.24 13.29 -4.61
N ASN A 154 18.80 12.20 -4.08
CA ASN A 154 18.03 11.09 -3.52
C ASN A 154 17.92 11.18 -1.99
N GLU A 155 19.04 11.31 -1.28
CA GLU A 155 19.04 11.29 0.20
C GLU A 155 18.39 12.54 0.80
N GLN A 156 18.49 13.68 0.12
CA GLN A 156 17.89 14.94 0.57
C GLN A 156 16.46 15.17 0.02
N LEU A 157 15.91 14.22 -0.73
CA LEU A 157 14.56 14.33 -1.27
C LEU A 157 13.53 14.24 -0.14
N ALA A 158 12.48 15.05 -0.22
CA ALA A 158 11.42 15.07 0.78
C ALA A 158 10.05 14.97 0.10
N PHE A 159 9.31 13.91 0.41
CA PHE A 159 7.92 13.75 -0.01
C PHE A 159 6.99 14.02 1.17
N CYS A 160 5.86 14.67 0.88
CA CYS A 160 4.87 14.99 1.87
C CYS A 160 3.46 14.85 1.29
N PRO A 161 2.58 14.02 1.87
CA PRO A 161 1.21 13.88 1.39
C PRO A 161 0.34 15.14 1.59
N ALA A 162 0.81 16.11 2.38
CA ALA A 162 0.19 17.42 2.55
C ALA A 162 0.52 18.40 1.40
N VAL A 163 1.54 18.11 0.59
CA VAL A 163 1.90 18.97 -0.53
C VAL A 163 1.02 18.60 -1.71
N THR A 164 -0.13 19.26 -1.79
CA THR A 164 -1.13 19.09 -2.85
C THR A 164 -1.15 20.30 -3.78
N VAL A 165 -1.78 20.12 -4.95
CA VAL A 165 -1.99 21.18 -5.93
C VAL A 165 -3.50 21.48 -6.04
N PRO A 166 -3.89 22.71 -6.43
CA PRO A 166 -5.30 23.06 -6.62
C PRO A 166 -6.02 22.04 -7.50
N GLY A 167 -7.22 21.63 -7.06
CA GLY A 167 -7.98 20.52 -7.65
C GLY A 167 -7.79 19.18 -6.95
N ILE A 168 -6.76 19.03 -6.10
CA ILE A 168 -6.59 17.87 -5.21
C ILE A 168 -6.64 18.34 -3.75
N HIS A 169 -7.42 17.67 -2.93
CA HIS A 169 -7.56 17.98 -1.51
C HIS A 169 -7.65 16.72 -0.65
N TYR A 170 -7.63 16.90 0.67
CA TYR A 170 -7.69 15.80 1.62
C TYR A 170 -9.13 15.25 1.74
N SER A 171 -9.23 13.99 2.14
CA SER A 171 -10.49 13.40 2.60
C SER A 171 -10.47 13.25 4.14
N ASP A 172 -11.54 12.71 4.72
CA ASP A 172 -11.60 12.41 6.15
C ASP A 172 -10.96 11.05 6.53
N ASP A 173 -10.17 10.46 5.63
CA ASP A 173 -9.34 9.30 5.94
C ASP A 173 -8.42 9.60 7.14
N LYS A 174 -8.67 8.90 8.25
CA LYS A 174 -8.02 9.16 9.54
C LYS A 174 -6.50 8.95 9.48
N LEU A 175 -6.03 7.99 8.67
CA LEU A 175 -4.61 7.76 8.52
C LEU A 175 -3.98 8.84 7.64
N LEU A 176 -4.67 9.30 6.59
CA LEU A 176 -4.21 10.43 5.78
C LEU A 176 -4.02 11.69 6.64
N GLN A 177 -5.02 12.02 7.46
CA GLN A 177 -4.97 13.16 8.39
C GLN A 177 -3.77 13.04 9.36
N THR A 178 -3.52 11.84 9.88
CA THR A 178 -2.36 11.56 10.75
C THR A 178 -1.03 11.69 10.01
N ARG A 179 -0.96 11.33 8.72
CA ARG A 179 0.26 11.48 7.90
C ARG A 179 0.56 12.95 7.55
N ILE A 180 -0.47 13.78 7.46
CA ILE A 180 -0.35 15.21 7.16
C ILE A 180 0.16 15.98 8.39
N PHE A 181 -0.34 15.66 9.58
CA PHE A 181 -0.09 16.44 10.79
C PHE A 181 1.40 16.68 11.14
N PRO A 182 2.30 15.67 11.17
CA PRO A 182 3.71 15.86 11.50
C PRO A 182 4.47 16.79 10.54
N MET A 183 3.92 17.00 9.34
CA MET A 183 4.55 17.80 8.28
C MET A 183 4.23 19.30 8.40
N LEU A 184 3.25 19.66 9.22
CA LEU A 184 2.88 21.04 9.53
C LEU A 184 3.60 21.60 10.76
N ILE A 185 4.37 20.76 11.47
CA ILE A 185 5.16 21.19 12.63
C ILE A 185 6.46 21.85 12.14
N PRO A 186 6.77 23.10 12.54
CA PRO A 186 8.02 23.76 12.16
C PRO A 186 9.24 22.95 12.61
N LYS A 187 10.00 22.40 11.66
CA LYS A 187 11.23 21.64 11.95
C LYS A 187 12.43 22.57 12.07
N GLY A 188 12.60 23.25 13.20
CA GLY A 188 13.87 23.92 13.57
C GLY A 188 14.53 24.77 12.46
N THR A 189 15.85 24.90 12.50
CA THR A 189 16.64 25.82 11.64
C THR A 189 16.93 25.33 10.21
N VAL A 190 16.41 24.17 9.79
CA VAL A 190 16.67 23.62 8.45
C VAL A 190 15.39 23.68 7.60
N SER A 191 15.37 24.58 6.61
CA SER A 191 14.29 24.65 5.64
C SER A 191 14.31 23.42 4.73
N VAL A 192 13.33 22.53 4.88
CA VAL A 192 13.15 21.38 3.98
C VAL A 192 12.53 21.87 2.67
N ASN A 193 13.20 21.58 1.55
CA ASN A 193 12.65 21.89 0.23
C ASN A 193 11.69 20.79 -0.23
N TYR A 194 10.40 21.09 -0.28
CA TYR A 194 9.34 20.22 -0.78
C TYR A 194 8.96 20.48 -2.25
N PHE A 195 9.65 21.40 -2.94
CA PHE A 195 9.44 21.60 -4.37
C PHE A 195 9.85 20.35 -5.16
N PRO A 196 9.17 20.07 -6.29
CA PRO A 196 9.41 18.87 -7.07
C PRO A 196 10.79 18.85 -7.75
N SER A 197 11.48 19.98 -7.81
CA SER A 197 12.85 20.09 -8.30
C SER A 197 13.62 21.14 -7.50
N ARG A 198 14.91 20.88 -7.28
CA ARG A 198 15.87 21.85 -6.74
C ARG A 198 16.61 22.61 -7.83
N PHE A 199 16.60 22.07 -9.04
CA PHE A 199 17.31 22.61 -10.19
C PHE A 199 16.40 23.47 -11.05
N ASP A 200 15.12 23.10 -11.14
CA ASP A 200 14.13 23.82 -11.93
C ASP A 200 13.36 24.79 -11.04
N SER A 201 13.31 26.05 -11.49
CA SER A 201 12.43 27.04 -10.85
C SER A 201 10.98 26.64 -11.09
N THR A 202 10.23 26.46 -10.01
CA THR A 202 8.79 26.20 -10.07
C THR A 202 8.03 27.38 -9.49
N ARG A 203 6.83 27.63 -10.03
CA ARG A 203 5.91 28.65 -9.52
C ARG A 203 4.75 27.97 -8.81
N HIS A 204 4.21 28.64 -7.79
CA HIS A 204 2.97 28.19 -7.18
C HIS A 204 1.84 28.21 -8.22
N ALA A 205 1.00 27.18 -8.19
CA ALA A 205 -0.22 27.15 -8.96
C ALA A 205 -1.19 28.23 -8.45
N GLU A 206 -2.03 28.75 -9.35
CA GLU A 206 -3.10 29.68 -8.98
C GLU A 206 -4.01 29.04 -7.94
N GLN A 207 -4.36 29.78 -6.90
CA GLN A 207 -5.26 29.28 -5.87
C GLN A 207 -6.69 29.23 -6.39
N TYR A 208 -7.36 28.10 -6.20
CA TYR A 208 -8.78 27.93 -6.46
C TYR A 208 -9.52 27.85 -5.13
N PRO A 209 -10.69 28.51 -4.98
CA PRO A 209 -11.48 28.40 -3.77
C PRO A 209 -11.83 26.95 -3.50
N ILE A 210 -11.47 26.47 -2.30
CA ILE A 210 -11.91 25.17 -1.82
C ILE A 210 -13.30 25.40 -1.20
N PRO A 211 -14.35 24.74 -1.71
CA PRO A 211 -15.69 24.90 -1.16
C PRO A 211 -15.69 24.56 0.33
N PRO A 212 -16.24 25.41 1.21
CA PRO A 212 -16.36 25.09 2.61
C PRO A 212 -17.27 23.87 2.77
N ARG A 213 -16.79 22.85 3.50
CA ARG A 213 -17.58 21.66 3.83
C ARG A 213 -18.08 21.78 5.26
N VAL A 214 -19.40 21.71 5.44
CA VAL A 214 -20.00 21.63 6.77
C VAL A 214 -19.86 20.19 7.26
N LEU A 215 -19.10 20.00 8.33
CA LEU A 215 -18.98 18.71 9.01
C LEU A 215 -19.98 18.67 10.17
N SER A 216 -20.77 17.61 10.24
CA SER A 216 -21.72 17.38 11.34
C SER A 216 -21.94 15.87 11.53
N GLY A 217 -22.42 15.47 12.70
CA GLY A 217 -22.80 14.09 13.00
C GLY A 217 -21.69 13.23 13.61
N CYS A 218 -21.95 11.92 13.66
CA CYS A 218 -21.05 10.88 14.16
C CYS A 218 -20.91 9.82 13.07
N ARG A 219 -19.68 9.37 12.80
CA ARG A 219 -19.41 8.31 11.82
C ARG A 219 -19.38 6.96 12.51
N GLU A 220 -20.32 6.09 12.17
CA GLU A 220 -20.30 4.69 12.61
C GLU A 220 -19.25 3.90 11.80
N LYS A 221 -18.50 3.02 12.47
CA LYS A 221 -17.45 2.22 11.83
C LYS A 221 -18.10 1.05 11.09
N LYS A 222 -18.01 1.02 9.76
CA LYS A 222 -18.29 -0.17 8.94
C LYS A 222 -17.14 -1.19 9.09
N GLU A 223 -17.01 -1.78 10.28
CA GLU A 223 -15.90 -2.68 10.58
C GLU A 223 -16.05 -4.02 9.88
N ASN A 224 -15.14 -4.30 8.95
CA ASN A 224 -15.01 -5.59 8.29
C ASN A 224 -13.54 -5.87 7.99
N ASN A 225 -12.89 -6.68 8.82
CA ASN A 225 -11.45 -6.93 8.73
C ASN A 225 -11.11 -8.18 7.90
N PHE A 226 -12.10 -9.02 7.62
CA PHE A 226 -11.88 -10.38 7.12
C PHE A 226 -12.28 -10.57 5.64
N LYS A 227 -13.30 -9.85 5.16
CA LYS A 227 -13.90 -10.11 3.84
C LYS A 227 -12.89 -9.96 2.70
N GLN A 228 -12.27 -8.78 2.56
CA GLN A 228 -11.35 -8.52 1.45
C GLN A 228 -10.07 -9.37 1.53
N ALA A 229 -9.60 -9.68 2.75
CA ALA A 229 -8.49 -10.62 2.94
C ALA A 229 -8.84 -12.02 2.41
N GLY A 230 -10.04 -12.53 2.75
CA GLY A 230 -10.55 -13.80 2.23
C GLY A 230 -10.74 -13.81 0.71
N GLU A 231 -11.32 -12.74 0.15
CA GLU A 231 -11.52 -12.58 -1.30
C GLU A 231 -10.19 -12.60 -2.04
N ARG A 232 -9.18 -11.90 -1.51
CA ARG A 232 -7.84 -11.89 -2.11
C ARG A 232 -7.17 -13.25 -2.02
N TYR A 233 -7.23 -13.95 -0.88
CA TYR A 233 -6.69 -15.32 -0.77
C TYR A 233 -7.34 -16.28 -1.78
N ARG A 234 -8.67 -16.19 -1.98
CA ARG A 234 -9.38 -17.00 -2.97
C ARG A 234 -9.03 -16.67 -4.42
N SER A 235 -8.51 -15.46 -4.68
CA SER A 235 -8.03 -15.06 -6.01
C SER A 235 -6.68 -15.69 -6.41
N PHE A 236 -5.95 -16.26 -5.45
CA PHE A 236 -4.67 -16.90 -5.72
C PHE A 236 -4.83 -18.23 -6.44
N ASP A 237 -3.90 -18.53 -7.34
CA ASP A 237 -3.73 -19.90 -7.83
C ASP A 237 -3.26 -20.83 -6.68
N PRO A 238 -3.44 -22.16 -6.81
CA PRO A 238 -3.10 -23.10 -5.75
C PRO A 238 -1.64 -23.03 -5.27
N ALA A 239 -0.68 -22.82 -6.18
CA ALA A 239 0.73 -22.77 -5.80
C ALA A 239 1.04 -21.50 -4.97
N ARG A 240 0.41 -20.39 -5.34
CA ARG A 240 0.48 -19.13 -4.58
C ARG A 240 -0.20 -19.23 -3.21
N GLN A 241 -1.33 -19.94 -3.11
CA GLN A 241 -1.95 -20.24 -1.80
C GLN A 241 -1.04 -21.06 -0.90
N ASP A 242 -0.32 -22.05 -1.45
CA ASP A 242 0.59 -22.88 -0.67
C ASP A 242 1.81 -22.10 -0.17
N ARG A 243 2.39 -21.21 -0.99
CA ARG A 243 3.47 -20.31 -0.54
C ARG A 243 3.00 -19.35 0.55
N PHE A 244 1.83 -18.74 0.36
CA PHE A 244 1.21 -17.87 1.36
C PHE A 244 1.01 -18.60 2.71
N LEU A 245 0.50 -19.83 2.66
CA LEU A 245 0.34 -20.68 3.83
C LEU A 245 1.69 -21.01 4.48
N GLN A 246 2.70 -21.37 3.68
CA GLN A 246 4.01 -21.74 4.20
C GLN A 246 4.68 -20.56 4.93
N ARG A 247 4.61 -19.34 4.38
CA ARG A 247 5.12 -18.12 5.04
C ARG A 247 4.45 -17.86 6.40
N TRP A 248 3.13 -18.14 6.50
CA TRP A 248 2.42 -18.09 7.78
C TRP A 248 2.88 -19.16 8.77
N VAL A 249 3.07 -20.40 8.32
CA VAL A 249 3.61 -21.47 9.16
C VAL A 249 4.99 -21.11 9.68
N ASP A 250 5.86 -20.60 8.82
CA ASP A 250 7.23 -20.21 9.19
C ASP A 250 7.21 -19.06 10.22
N ALA A 251 6.34 -18.07 10.03
CA ALA A 251 6.19 -16.96 10.97
C ALA A 251 5.65 -17.39 12.34
N LEU A 252 4.75 -18.38 12.38
CA LEU A 252 4.07 -18.83 13.61
C LEU A 252 4.77 -20.00 14.32
N THR A 253 5.79 -20.61 13.71
CA THR A 253 6.56 -21.73 14.29
C THR A 253 7.81 -21.25 15.07
N ASP A 254 8.11 -19.94 15.08
CA ASP A 254 9.17 -19.40 15.94
C ASP A 254 8.91 -19.76 17.41
N ALA A 255 9.94 -20.24 18.10
CA ALA A 255 9.84 -20.76 19.47
C ALA A 255 9.30 -19.75 20.50
N ARG A 256 9.30 -18.46 20.18
CA ARG A 256 8.79 -17.38 21.02
C ARG A 256 7.32 -17.06 20.77
N VAL A 257 6.72 -17.59 19.70
CA VAL A 257 5.29 -17.45 19.43
C VAL A 257 4.52 -18.42 20.31
N THR A 258 3.66 -17.89 21.18
CA THR A 258 2.87 -18.70 22.11
C THR A 258 1.73 -19.42 21.37
N HIS A 259 1.21 -20.50 21.97
CA HIS A 259 0.03 -21.19 21.45
C HIS A 259 -1.21 -20.28 21.40
N GLU A 260 -1.29 -19.29 22.28
CA GLU A 260 -2.35 -18.28 22.25
C GLU A 260 -2.27 -17.43 20.98
N ILE A 261 -1.08 -16.90 20.65
CA ILE A 261 -0.87 -16.14 19.41
C ILE A 261 -1.17 -17.00 18.18
N GLN A 262 -0.72 -18.27 18.16
CA GLN A 262 -1.08 -19.21 17.10
C GLN A 262 -2.60 -19.37 16.95
N GLY A 263 -3.32 -19.53 18.08
CA GLY A 263 -4.77 -19.64 18.11
C GLY A 263 -5.49 -18.40 17.59
N ILE A 264 -5.01 -17.20 17.93
CA ILE A 264 -5.56 -15.94 17.43
C ILE A 264 -5.43 -15.88 15.90
N TRP A 265 -4.23 -16.16 15.36
CA TRP A 265 -4.02 -16.12 13.90
C TRP A 265 -4.81 -17.17 13.15
N VAL A 266 -4.91 -18.39 13.68
CA VAL A 266 -5.76 -19.43 13.09
C VAL A 266 -7.23 -19.01 13.11
N SER A 267 -7.70 -18.40 14.20
CA SER A 267 -9.07 -17.86 14.29
C SER A 267 -9.32 -16.75 13.26
N TYR A 268 -8.39 -15.81 13.13
CA TYR A 268 -8.45 -14.73 12.13
C TYR A 268 -8.50 -15.27 10.70
N TRP A 269 -7.60 -16.18 10.34
CA TRP A 269 -7.59 -16.75 9.01
C TRP A 269 -8.82 -17.63 8.72
N SER A 270 -9.37 -18.29 9.74
CA SER A 270 -10.63 -19.04 9.61
C SER A 270 -11.82 -18.13 9.30
N GLN A 271 -11.83 -16.89 9.82
CA GLN A 271 -12.88 -15.89 9.51
C GLN A 271 -12.74 -15.33 8.09
N CYS A 272 -11.52 -15.29 7.53
CA CYS A 272 -11.29 -14.92 6.13
C CYS A 272 -11.69 -16.04 5.17
N ASP A 273 -11.25 -17.27 5.48
CA ASP A 273 -11.50 -18.48 4.69
C ASP A 273 -11.34 -19.74 5.56
N ALA A 274 -12.39 -20.56 5.66
CA ALA A 274 -12.38 -21.75 6.52
C ALA A 274 -11.29 -22.77 6.11
N SER A 275 -11.00 -22.91 4.82
CA SER A 275 -10.00 -23.86 4.35
C SER A 275 -8.58 -23.42 4.71
N LEU A 276 -8.31 -22.12 4.64
CA LEU A 276 -7.02 -21.55 5.05
C LEU A 276 -6.76 -21.79 6.54
N GLY A 277 -7.74 -21.47 7.40
CA GLY A 277 -7.64 -21.70 8.83
C GLY A 277 -7.40 -23.16 9.18
N GLN A 278 -8.14 -24.10 8.56
CA GLN A 278 -7.94 -25.53 8.75
C GLN A 278 -6.56 -26.01 8.31
N LYS A 279 -6.09 -25.58 7.14
CA LYS A 279 -4.75 -25.94 6.63
C LYS A 279 -3.65 -25.41 7.56
N LEU A 280 -3.78 -24.18 8.03
CA LEU A 280 -2.82 -23.56 8.95
C LEU A 280 -2.78 -24.28 10.30
N ALA A 281 -3.93 -24.53 10.93
CA ALA A 281 -4.03 -25.29 12.17
C ALA A 281 -3.40 -26.69 12.04
N SER A 282 -3.66 -27.37 10.90
CA SER A 282 -3.11 -28.70 10.61
C SER A 282 -1.59 -28.67 10.51
N ARG A 283 -1.02 -27.68 9.81
CA ARG A 283 0.44 -27.52 9.65
C ARG A 283 1.13 -27.19 10.97
N LEU A 284 0.47 -26.41 11.83
CA LEU A 284 0.95 -26.07 13.17
C LEU A 284 0.74 -27.19 14.20
N LYS A 285 0.09 -28.31 13.81
CA LYS A 285 -0.24 -29.44 14.69
C LYS A 285 -1.04 -29.03 15.92
N MET A 286 -1.91 -28.04 15.77
CA MET A 286 -2.77 -27.58 16.85
C MET A 286 -3.81 -28.65 17.20
N LYS A 287 -4.03 -28.89 18.49
CA LYS A 287 -5.11 -29.78 18.94
C LYS A 287 -6.45 -29.07 18.68
N PRO A 288 -7.51 -29.80 18.26
CA PRO A 288 -8.85 -29.23 18.23
C PRO A 288 -9.18 -28.72 19.64
N ASN A 289 -9.65 -27.47 19.75
CA ASN A 289 -10.22 -27.00 21.00
C ASN A 289 -11.44 -27.89 21.30
N MET A 290 -11.38 -28.64 22.41
CA MET A 290 -12.52 -29.38 22.97
C MET A 290 -13.60 -28.43 23.46
#